data_AF-A0A3B9UPK3-F1
#
_entry.id   AF-A0A3B9UPK3-F1
#
_cell.length_a   1.000
_cell.length_b   1.000
_cell.length_c   1.000
_cell.angle_alpha   90.00
_cell.angle_beta   90.00
_cell.angle_gamma   90.00
#
_symmetry.space_group_name_H-M   'P 1'
#
loop_
_entity.id
_entity.type
_entity.pdbx_description
1 polymer ?
#
loop_
_entity_poly.entity_id
_entity_poly.type
_entity_poly.pdbx_seq_one_letter_code
_entity_poly.pdbx_strand_id
1 'polypeptide(L)' 'EKMANDYGFKALNYSDKEYEKYFMSDGMHLGWRGWLKINNDIKEYFTKI' A
#
# COMPACT_ATOMS: atom_id res chain seq x y z
N GLU A 1 0.24 -12.29 1.00
CA GLU A 1 0.08 -12.33 -0.47
C GLU A 1 -0.41 -13.68 -1.02
N LYS A 2 0.13 -14.84 -0.59
CA LYS A 2 -0.22 -16.17 -1.14
C LYS A 2 -1.73 -16.41 -1.30
N MET A 3 -2.53 -16.28 -0.24
CA MET A 3 -3.98 -16.49 -0.32
C MET A 3 -4.65 -15.55 -1.32
N ALA A 4 -4.30 -14.26 -1.33
CA ALA A 4 -4.86 -13.32 -2.30
C ALA A 4 -4.55 -13.76 -3.75
N ASN A 5 -3.30 -14.17 -4.01
CA ASN A 5 -2.87 -14.67 -5.32
C ASN A 5 -3.60 -15.95 -5.72
N ASP A 6 -3.72 -16.91 -4.80
CA ASP A 6 -4.39 -18.21 -5.03
C ASP A 6 -5.86 -18.04 -5.46
N TYR A 7 -6.53 -16.97 -5.00
CA TYR A 7 -7.91 -16.63 -5.35
C TYR A 7 -8.03 -15.54 -6.44
N GLY A 8 -6.92 -15.15 -7.09
CA GLY A 8 -6.93 -14.17 -8.18
C GLY A 8 -7.16 -12.71 -7.76
N PHE A 9 -7.03 -12.39 -6.48
CA PHE A 9 -7.09 -11.02 -5.98
C PHE A 9 -5.76 -10.29 -6.20
N LYS A 10 -5.85 -9.04 -6.65
CA LYS A 10 -4.70 -8.12 -6.66
C LYS A 10 -4.63 -7.42 -5.30
N ALA A 11 -3.48 -7.53 -4.64
CA ALA A 11 -3.22 -6.86 -3.37
C ALA A 11 -1.93 -6.03 -3.46
N LEU A 12 -1.97 -4.80 -2.95
CA LEU A 12 -0.77 -3.99 -2.76
C LEU A 12 -0.01 -4.53 -1.54
N ASN A 13 1.31 -4.75 -1.69
CA ASN A 13 2.19 -5.19 -0.62
C ASN A 13 3.22 -4.08 -0.33
N TYR A 14 3.22 -3.54 0.88
CA TYR A 14 4.17 -2.53 1.36
C TYR A 14 4.96 -3.00 2.58
N SER A 15 5.07 -4.31 2.80
CA SER A 15 5.81 -4.86 3.94
C SER A 15 7.30 -4.46 3.95
N ASP A 16 7.86 -4.09 2.79
CA ASP A 16 9.22 -3.57 2.64
C ASP A 16 9.39 -2.09 3.05
N LYS A 17 8.30 -1.39 3.38
CA LYS A 17 8.30 0.06 3.65
C LYS A 17 8.17 0.45 5.12
N GLU A 18 8.15 -0.52 6.03
CA GLU A 18 7.96 -0.29 7.47
C GLU A 18 8.93 0.75 8.05
N TYR A 19 10.20 0.68 7.65
CA TYR A 19 11.26 1.58 8.11
C TYR A 19 11.47 2.81 7.21
N GLU A 20 10.64 2.99 6.17
CA GLU A 20 10.72 4.18 5.32
C GLU A 20 10.26 5.40 6.13
N LYS A 21 11.09 6.45 6.14
CA LYS A 21 10.83 7.66 6.94
C LYS A 21 9.44 8.24 6.62
N TYR A 22 8.62 8.36 7.66
CA TYR A 22 7.24 8.87 7.64
C TYR A 22 6.22 8.02 6.86
N PHE A 23 6.58 6.80 6.49
CA PHE A 23 5.64 5.85 5.88
C PHE A 23 4.64 5.33 6.90
N MET A 24 5.10 5.12 8.14
CA MET A 24 4.28 4.77 9.30
C MET A 24 4.17 5.96 10.27
N SER A 25 3.00 6.13 10.90
CA SER A 25 2.75 7.11 11.96
C SER A 25 3.22 6.56 13.31
N ASP A 26 3.10 5.25 13.49
CA ASP A 26 3.53 4.48 14.65
C ASP A 26 3.98 3.08 14.17
N GLY A 27 4.11 2.09 15.07
CA GLY A 27 4.58 0.75 14.68
C GLY A 27 3.62 -0.05 13.78
N MET A 28 2.37 0.38 13.58
CA MET A 28 1.35 -0.39 12.86
C MET A 28 0.50 0.42 11.87
N HIS A 29 0.31 1.72 12.12
CA HIS A 29 -0.55 2.57 11.30
C HIS A 29 0.24 3.41 10.31
N LEU A 30 -0.33 3.61 9.12
CA LEU A 30 0.25 4.43 8.06
C LEU A 30 0.38 5.90 8.49
N GLY A 31 1.53 6.47 8.16
CA GLY A 31 1.83 7.88 8.28
C GLY A 31 1.45 8.66 7.02
N TRP A 32 1.80 9.95 7.00
CA TRP A 32 1.39 10.83 5.91
C TRP A 32 1.98 10.44 4.54
N ARG A 33 3.22 9.91 4.49
CA ARG A 33 3.78 9.39 3.22
C ARG A 33 3.16 8.07 2.81
N GLY A 34 2.80 7.22 3.78
CA GLY A 34 2.08 5.97 3.53
C GLY A 34 0.73 6.23 2.87
N TRP A 35 -0.07 7.13 3.45
CA TRP A 35 -1.35 7.53 2.87
C TRP A 35 -1.23 8.18 1.50
N LEU A 36 -0.23 9.05 1.28
CA LEU A 36 0.01 9.64 -0.04
C LEU A 36 0.32 8.57 -1.10
N LYS A 37 1.15 7.56 -0.77
CA LYS A 37 1.48 6.47 -1.68
C LYS A 37 0.24 5.65 -2.02
N ILE A 38 -0.54 5.27 -1.02
CA ILE A 38 -1.78 4.50 -1.21
C ILE A 38 -2.77 5.27 -2.07
N ASN A 39 -2.96 6.57 -1.81
CA ASN A 39 -3.87 7.39 -2.59
C ASN A 39 -3.45 7.44 -4.08
N ASN A 40 -2.14 7.54 -4.36
CA ASN A 40 -1.63 7.51 -5.72
C ASN A 40 -1.84 6.15 -6.40
N ASP A 41 -1.65 5.04 -5.69
CA ASP A 41 -1.81 3.69 -6.25
C ASP A 41 -3.29 3.36 -6.49
N ILE A 42 -4.18 3.77 -5.58
CA ILE A 42 -5.63 3.69 -5.77
C ILE A 42 -6.04 4.51 -6.99
N LYS A 43 -5.57 5.77 -7.08
CA LYS A 43 -5.82 6.62 -8.24
C LYS A 43 -5.35 5.94 -9.52
N GLU A 44 -4.10 5.49 -9.60
CA GLU A 44 -3.58 4.81 -10.78
C GLU A 44 -4.41 3.58 -11.17
N TYR A 45 -4.88 2.80 -10.18
CA TYR A 45 -5.71 1.63 -10.44
C TYR A 45 -7.07 1.97 -11.05
N PHE A 46 -7.74 3.01 -10.54
CA PHE A 46 -9.12 3.36 -10.96
C PHE A 46 -9.20 4.42 -12.06
N THR A 47 -8.14 5.19 -12.31
CA THR A 47 -8.11 6.24 -13.34
C THR A 47 -7.30 5.85 -14.58
N LYS A 48 -6.90 4.58 -14.73
CA LYS A 48 -6.40 4.06 -16.00
C LYS A 48 -7.55 4.06 -17.01
N ILE A 49 -7.67 5.17 -17.75
CA ILE A 49 -8.44 5.29 -19.01
C ILE A 49 -7.61 4.62 -20.12
#